data_AF-A0A4S8L2W4-F1
#
_entry.id   AF-A0A4S8L2W4-F1
#
_cell.length_a   1.000
_cell.length_b   1.000
_cell.length_c   1.000
_cell.angle_alpha   90.00
_cell.angle_beta   90.00
_cell.angle_gamma   90.00
#
_symmetry.space_group_name_H-M   'P 1'
#
loop_
_entity.id
_entity.type
_entity.pdbx_description
1 polymer ?
#
loop_
_entity_poly.entity_id
_entity_poly.type
_entity_poly.pdbx_seq_one_letter_code
_entity_poly.pdbx_strand_id
1 'polypeptide(L)'
;MQHGLASGLESSDGTFRWLWSRKLSVLGSDNPTVENSAIFQAVIGGVERSLHQIFIGGQGLSLVEYLDLESLAETCHKLNRIMFVFTAES
;
A
#
# COMPACT_ATOMS: atom_id res chain seq x y z
N MET A 1 8.06 -23.77 -10.96
CA MET A 1 8.79 -22.76 -10.14
C MET A 1 8.13 -21.43 -10.42
N GLN A 2 7.33 -20.89 -9.49
CA GLN A 2 6.79 -19.53 -9.61
C GLN A 2 7.84 -18.59 -9.05
N HIS A 3 8.33 -17.65 -9.87
CA HIS A 3 9.19 -16.56 -9.40
C HIS A 3 8.47 -15.80 -8.28
N GLY A 4 9.16 -15.56 -7.17
CA GLY A 4 8.59 -15.01 -5.94
C GLY A 4 7.89 -13.68 -6.21
N LEU A 5 6.57 -13.70 -6.08
CA LEU A 5 5.76 -12.48 -6.11
C LEU A 5 6.02 -11.73 -4.80
N ALA A 6 6.26 -10.42 -4.87
CA ALA A 6 6.31 -9.60 -3.68
C ALA A 6 4.91 -9.60 -3.02
N SER A 7 4.87 -9.88 -1.72
CA SER A 7 3.64 -9.77 -0.93
C SER A 7 3.20 -8.31 -0.88
N GLY A 8 1.90 -8.07 -0.89
CA GLY A 8 1.32 -6.73 -0.84
C GLY A 8 -0.20 -6.80 -0.84
N LEU A 9 -0.85 -5.64 -0.87
CA LEU A 9 -2.30 -5.57 -0.95
C LEU A 9 -2.81 -6.23 -2.24
N GLU A 10 -3.92 -6.95 -2.14
CA GLU A 10 -4.58 -7.53 -3.30
C GLU A 10 -5.16 -6.41 -4.19
N SER A 11 -4.78 -6.40 -5.46
CA SER A 11 -5.30 -5.45 -6.44
C SER A 11 -6.71 -5.85 -6.91
N SER A 12 -7.72 -5.45 -6.14
CA SER A 12 -9.13 -5.77 -6.40
C SER A 12 -10.07 -4.59 -6.17
N ASP A 13 -11.30 -4.69 -6.70
CA ASP A 13 -12.38 -3.74 -6.42
C ASP A 13 -12.69 -3.61 -4.93
N GLY A 14 -12.55 -4.70 -4.17
CA GLY A 14 -12.76 -4.71 -2.72
C GLY A 14 -11.73 -3.86 -1.99
N THR A 15 -10.44 -4.11 -2.26
CA THR A 15 -9.33 -3.33 -1.69
C THR A 15 -9.44 -1.86 -2.06
N PHE A 16 -9.73 -1.56 -3.34
CA PHE A 16 -9.91 -0.19 -3.81
C PHE A 16 -11.02 0.55 -3.05
N ARG A 17 -12.23 -0.05 -2.96
CA ARG A 17 -13.36 0.55 -2.23
C ARG A 17 -13.05 0.77 -0.76
N TRP A 18 -12.37 -0.19 -0.12
CA TRP A 18 -11.99 -0.08 1.28
C TRP A 18 -11.03 1.08 1.50
N LEU A 19 -9.94 1.16 0.73
CA LEU A 19 -8.96 2.26 0.85
C LEU A 19 -9.61 3.62 0.57
N TRP A 20 -10.43 3.73 -0.47
CA TRP A 20 -11.15 4.96 -0.81
C TRP A 20 -12.02 5.47 0.35
N SER A 21 -12.71 4.57 1.05
CA SER A 21 -13.57 4.94 2.18
C SER A 21 -12.82 5.57 3.36
N ARG A 22 -11.49 5.35 3.45
CA ARG A 22 -10.65 5.84 4.55
C ARG A 22 -10.14 7.27 4.35
N LYS A 23 -10.27 7.85 3.14
CA LYS A 23 -9.82 9.22 2.81
C LYS A 23 -8.36 9.48 3.21
N LEU A 24 -7.48 8.53 2.86
CA LEU A 24 -6.05 8.61 3.17
C LEU A 24 -5.36 9.68 2.32
N SER A 25 -4.32 10.30 2.86
CA SER A 25 -3.40 11.18 2.11
C SER A 25 -2.12 10.47 1.67
N VAL A 26 -1.73 9.42 2.40
CA VAL A 26 -0.52 8.62 2.16
C VAL A 26 -0.82 7.15 2.46
N LEU A 27 -0.24 6.24 1.67
CA LEU A 27 -0.22 4.80 1.94
C LEU A 27 1.21 4.29 1.87
N GLY A 28 1.71 3.71 2.97
CA GLY A 28 3.09 3.25 3.11
C GLY A 28 3.22 1.75 3.30
N SER A 29 4.33 1.16 2.83
CA SER A 29 4.70 -0.24 3.10
C SER A 29 6.21 -0.45 3.19
N ASP A 30 6.63 -1.54 3.82
CA ASP A 30 8.00 -2.06 3.86
C ASP A 30 8.35 -2.96 2.67
N ASN A 31 7.42 -3.11 1.72
CA ASN A 31 7.61 -3.93 0.52
C ASN A 31 8.13 -3.11 -0.67
N PRO A 32 8.66 -3.80 -1.70
CA PRO A 32 9.02 -3.18 -2.98
C PRO A 32 7.87 -2.48 -3.70
N THR A 33 6.65 -2.96 -3.47
CA THR A 33 5.41 -2.36 -3.98
C THR A 33 4.31 -2.41 -2.91
N VAL A 34 3.46 -1.39 -2.79
CA VAL A 34 2.34 -1.39 -1.83
C VAL A 34 1.30 -2.48 -2.12
N GLU A 35 1.09 -2.78 -3.40
CA GLU A 35 0.25 -3.87 -3.87
C GLU A 35 1.10 -5.09 -4.22
N ASN A 36 0.49 -6.27 -4.28
CA ASN A 36 1.21 -7.47 -4.65
C ASN A 36 1.81 -7.36 -6.06
N SER A 37 2.91 -8.06 -6.34
CA SER A 37 3.59 -7.92 -7.63
C SER A 37 2.85 -8.57 -8.82
N ALA A 38 1.62 -9.07 -8.65
CA ALA A 38 0.74 -9.47 -9.75
C ALA A 38 0.02 -8.26 -10.40
N ILE A 39 0.60 -7.07 -10.23
CA ILE A 39 0.18 -5.73 -10.67
C ILE A 39 -0.38 -5.69 -12.11
N PHE A 40 0.22 -6.45 -13.02
CA PHE A 40 -0.12 -6.46 -14.46
C PHE A 40 -1.26 -7.41 -14.85
N GLN A 41 -1.95 -8.03 -13.88
CA GLN A 41 -3.06 -8.95 -14.16
C GLN A 41 -4.34 -8.58 -13.40
N ALA A 42 -4.36 -7.42 -12.76
CA ALA A 42 -5.49 -6.96 -11.97
C ALA A 42 -6.57 -6.30 -12.85
N VAL A 43 -7.83 -6.61 -12.58
CA VAL A 43 -8.99 -5.93 -13.18
C VAL A 43 -9.75 -5.22 -12.05
N ILE A 44 -9.76 -3.89 -12.08
CA ILE A 44 -10.40 -3.05 -11.07
C ILE A 44 -11.39 -2.10 -11.74
N GLY A 45 -12.67 -2.25 -11.43
CA GLY A 45 -13.75 -1.49 -12.05
C GLY A 45 -13.96 -1.88 -13.51
N GLY A 46 -13.69 -3.15 -13.86
CA GLY A 46 -13.82 -3.67 -15.23
C GLY A 46 -12.72 -3.24 -16.20
N VAL A 47 -11.64 -2.63 -15.71
CA VAL A 47 -10.49 -2.18 -16.51
C VAL A 47 -9.23 -2.86 -15.97
N GLU A 48 -8.35 -3.32 -16.87
CA GLU A 48 -7.04 -3.84 -16.50
C GLU A 48 -6.13 -2.69 -16.04
N ARG A 49 -5.89 -2.63 -14.73
CA ARG A 49 -5.10 -1.60 -14.07
C ARG A 49 -4.78 -1.98 -12.64
N SER A 50 -3.76 -1.33 -12.11
CA SER A 50 -3.28 -1.54 -10.76
C SER A 50 -3.79 -0.50 -9.75
N LEU A 51 -3.60 -0.78 -8.46
CA LEU A 51 -3.84 0.20 -7.40
C LEU A 51 -2.92 1.42 -7.55
N HIS A 52 -1.65 1.21 -7.91
CA HIS A 52 -0.70 2.29 -8.23
C HIS A 52 -1.26 3.29 -9.25
N GLN A 53 -1.76 2.78 -10.37
CA GLN A 53 -2.28 3.64 -11.44
C GLN A 53 -3.49 4.44 -10.98
N ILE A 54 -4.39 3.82 -10.21
CA ILE A 54 -5.58 4.49 -9.68
C ILE A 54 -5.18 5.55 -8.64
N PHE A 55 -4.29 5.22 -7.71
CA PHE A 55 -3.94 6.08 -6.58
C PHE A 55 -3.08 7.27 -6.98
N ILE A 56 -1.99 7.03 -7.73
CA ILE A 56 -1.12 8.11 -8.18
C ILE A 56 -1.80 8.91 -9.29
N GLY A 57 -2.27 8.23 -10.35
CA GLY A 57 -2.77 8.88 -11.55
C GLY A 57 -4.19 9.43 -11.43
N GLY A 58 -5.04 8.82 -10.59
CA GLY A 58 -6.43 9.22 -10.42
C GLY A 58 -6.71 10.06 -9.18
N GLN A 59 -6.02 9.81 -8.07
CA GLN A 59 -6.40 10.34 -6.75
C GLN A 59 -5.35 11.25 -6.11
N GLY A 60 -4.14 11.33 -6.68
CA GLY A 60 -3.04 12.08 -6.09
C GLY A 60 -2.59 11.54 -4.73
N LEU A 61 -2.87 10.26 -4.44
CA LEU A 61 -2.44 9.60 -3.21
C LEU A 61 -0.95 9.29 -3.30
N SER A 62 -0.17 9.74 -2.33
CA SER A 62 1.25 9.41 -2.24
C SER A 62 1.44 7.98 -1.75
N LEU A 63 2.24 7.21 -2.48
CA LEU A 63 2.67 5.87 -2.08
C LEU A 63 4.11 5.95 -1.57
N VAL A 64 4.38 5.29 -0.45
CA VAL A 64 5.71 5.25 0.17
C VAL A 64 6.13 3.80 0.33
N GLU A 65 7.22 3.41 -0.32
CA GLU A 65 7.66 2.03 -0.44
C GLU A 65 9.06 1.87 0.15
N TYR A 66 9.44 0.65 0.49
CA TYR A 66 10.71 0.35 1.16
C TYR A 66 10.90 1.05 2.52
N LEU A 67 9.82 1.27 3.26
CA LEU A 67 9.94 1.76 4.64
C LEU A 67 10.64 0.71 5.51
N ASP A 68 11.61 1.12 6.31
CA ASP A 68 12.09 0.30 7.42
C ASP A 68 11.11 0.42 8.59
N LEU A 69 10.29 -0.62 8.78
CA LEU A 69 9.24 -0.65 9.79
C LEU A 69 9.56 -1.58 10.97
N GLU A 70 10.73 -2.23 11.00
CA GLU A 70 11.02 -3.29 11.98
C GLU A 70 11.02 -2.75 13.42
N SER A 71 11.84 -1.74 13.69
CA SER A 71 11.93 -1.13 15.02
C SER A 71 10.63 -0.42 15.43
N LEU A 72 9.93 0.18 14.47
CA LEU A 72 8.65 0.84 14.70
C LEU A 72 7.57 -0.17 15.11
N ALA A 73 7.49 -1.31 14.42
CA ALA A 73 6.53 -2.37 14.71
C ALA A 73 6.77 -2.96 16.11
N GLU A 74 8.02 -3.23 16.47
CA GLU A 74 8.38 -3.67 17.82
C GLU A 74 7.96 -2.66 18.89
N THR A 75 8.23 -1.37 18.64
CA THR A 75 7.89 -0.30 19.58
C THR A 75 6.38 -0.14 19.72
N CYS A 76 5.64 -0.18 18.61
CA CYS A 76 4.19 -0.16 18.61
C CYS A 76 3.61 -1.32 19.43
N HIS A 77 4.19 -2.51 19.29
CA HIS A 77 3.80 -3.70 20.05
C HIS A 77 4.09 -3.53 21.56
N LYS A 78 5.31 -3.14 21.92
CA LYS A 78 5.73 -2.91 23.32
C LYS A 78 4.86 -1.87 24.04
N LEU A 79 4.49 -0.80 23.34
CA LEU A 79 3.71 0.31 23.90
C LEU A 79 2.19 0.13 23.74
N ASN A 80 1.74 -0.89 23.02
CA ASN A 80 0.34 -1.06 22.60
C ASN A 80 -0.25 0.22 21.97
N ARG A 81 0.51 0.87 21.07
CA ARG A 81 0.12 2.11 20.38
C ARG A 81 0.57 2.07 18.93
N ILE A 82 -0.36 2.31 18.01
CA ILE A 82 -0.11 2.31 16.54
C ILE A 82 -0.38 3.68 15.89
N MET A 83 -0.74 4.68 16.69
CA MET A 83 -0.96 6.05 16.23
C MET A 83 0.16 6.95 16.75
N PHE A 84 0.85 7.59 15.82
CA PHE A 84 1.98 8.48 16.08
C PHE A 84 1.99 9.60 15.02
N VAL A 85 2.77 10.65 15.27
CA VAL A 85 3.03 11.68 14.27
C VAL A 85 4.02 11.12 13.26
N PHE A 86 3.68 11.23 11.98
CA PHE A 86 4.53 10.80 10.87
C PHE A 86 5.01 12.01 10.09
N THR A 87 6.32 12.09 9.87
CA THR A 87 6.98 13.09 9.03
C THR A 87 7.78 12.37 7.96
N ALA A 88 7.57 12.75 6.70
CA ALA A 88 8.38 12.32 5.58
C ALA A 88 9.10 13.55 5.02
N GLU A 89 10.42 13.43 4.89
CA GLU A 89 11.27 14.47 4.30
C GLU A 89 11.71 14.00 2.92
N SER A 90 11.83 14.96 1.99
CA SER A 90 12.25 14.75 0.59
C SER A 90 13.72 15.03 0.39
#